data_AF-A0A957NUQ0-F1
#
_entry.id   AF-A0A957NUQ0-F1
#
_cell.length_a   1.000
_cell.length_b   1.000
_cell.length_c   1.000
_cell.angle_alpha   90.00
_cell.angle_beta   90.00
_cell.angle_gamma   90.00
#
_symmetry.space_group_name_H-M   'P 1'
#
loop_
_entity.id
_entity.type
_entity.pdbx_description
1 polymer ?
#
loop_
_entity_poly.entity_id
_entity_poly.type
_entity_poly.pdbx_seq_one_letter_code
_entity_poly.pdbx_strand_id
1 'polypeptide(L)'
;MSEPIRQFLRSLHLPTIATFVPAIPGRLRQSGVVLGYRSLRIALIGALLIGSTVIAAVPQSTIASAVNVLDNGDFEHGFGSQPGCGMVGAGWHCFTNGGGANYGFYDDQWTPVVADGSHSQLIEINTKGVATPEHDRYAGFYQTVRVVDWAEYTFSLKCIIRSTVMDGDPWRYRVQVGWTNGAYADWSRVSNWQDVGWDTYYERESPAGISTYATKVMAEDDYLTVYVRIWKKWGIAEEELDVNFDTIALNGPSPYHHYGTGGPVAQGPTGPAVDYAPGTAPSGGSCSGKELGYNGGFEQGF
;
A
#
# COMPACT_ATOMS: atom_id res chain seq x y z
N MET A 1 5.56 26.74 19.87
CA MET A 1 4.15 26.30 20.00
C MET A 1 3.48 27.17 21.04
N SER A 2 2.51 27.97 20.59
CA SER A 2 1.83 29.01 21.34
C SER A 2 0.79 28.43 22.33
N GLU A 3 0.42 29.25 23.30
CA GLU A 3 -0.39 28.95 24.49
C GLU A 3 -1.90 28.65 24.36
N PRO A 4 -2.60 28.53 23.19
CA PRO A 4 -4.05 28.28 23.24
C PRO A 4 -4.47 26.82 23.48
N ILE A 5 -3.58 25.82 23.38
CA ILE A 5 -3.98 24.39 23.44
C ILE A 5 -4.16 23.88 24.89
N ARG A 6 -3.60 24.55 25.89
CA ARG A 6 -3.70 24.11 27.31
C ARG A 6 -5.06 24.35 27.97
N GLN A 7 -5.95 25.14 27.36
CA GLN A 7 -7.27 25.42 27.95
C GLN A 7 -8.37 24.42 27.55
N PHE A 8 -8.20 23.63 26.48
CA PHE A 8 -9.22 22.66 26.05
C PHE A 8 -9.20 21.34 26.83
N LEU A 9 -8.07 21.00 27.48
CA LEU A 9 -7.92 19.74 28.23
C LEU A 9 -8.35 19.80 29.71
N ARG A 10 -8.95 20.91 30.18
CA ARG A 10 -9.38 21.08 31.59
C ARG A 10 -10.89 20.95 31.85
N SER A 11 -11.73 20.65 30.86
CA SER A 11 -13.20 20.62 31.04
C SER A 11 -13.88 19.24 31.01
N LEU A 12 -13.13 18.13 30.91
CA LEU A 12 -13.72 16.78 30.95
C LEU A 12 -13.62 16.18 32.36
N HIS A 13 -14.56 16.54 33.23
CA HIS A 13 -14.85 15.79 34.46
C HIS A 13 -15.76 14.62 34.14
N LEU A 14 -15.21 13.40 34.14
CA LEU A 14 -15.98 12.15 34.14
C LEU A 14 -16.18 11.70 35.60
N PRO A 15 -17.42 11.45 36.06
CA PRO A 15 -17.65 10.95 37.41
C PRO A 15 -17.32 9.45 37.52
N THR A 16 -16.58 9.12 38.58
CA THR A 16 -16.20 7.76 39.00
C THR A 16 -17.43 6.93 39.38
N ILE A 17 -17.66 5.81 38.69
CA ILE A 17 -18.69 4.83 39.04
C ILE A 17 -18.13 3.91 40.14
N ALA A 18 -18.62 4.07 41.36
CA ALA A 18 -18.40 3.14 42.47
C ALA A 18 -19.41 2.00 42.39
N THR A 19 -18.94 0.77 42.22
CA THR A 19 -19.71 -0.47 42.28
C THR A 19 -20.12 -0.76 43.73
N PHE A 20 -21.42 -0.69 44.02
CA PHE A 20 -22.00 -1.11 45.29
C PHE A 20 -22.81 -2.39 45.06
N VAL A 21 -22.38 -3.50 45.68
CA VAL A 21 -23.11 -4.77 45.74
C VAL A 21 -23.79 -4.85 47.10
N PRO A 22 -25.12 -5.02 47.18
CA PRO A 22 -25.76 -5.47 48.41
C PRO A 22 -26.23 -6.92 48.28
N ALA A 23 -25.77 -7.76 49.21
CA ALA A 23 -26.38 -9.05 49.52
C ALA A 23 -27.48 -8.84 50.58
N ILE A 24 -28.68 -9.40 50.36
CA ILE A 24 -29.70 -9.58 51.39
C ILE A 24 -30.29 -10.99 51.23
N PRO A 25 -30.30 -11.84 52.28
CA PRO A 25 -30.93 -13.16 52.26
C PRO A 25 -32.35 -13.13 52.88
N GLY A 26 -33.22 -14.05 52.43
CA GLY A 26 -34.22 -14.68 53.30
C GLY A 26 -35.72 -14.44 53.03
N ARG A 27 -36.32 -15.37 52.26
CA ARG A 27 -37.55 -16.17 52.55
C ARG A 27 -38.83 -15.50 53.13
N LEU A 28 -39.95 -15.54 52.37
CA LEU A 28 -41.08 -16.51 52.45
C LEU A 28 -42.39 -15.94 51.83
N ARG A 29 -43.03 -16.75 50.94
CA ARG A 29 -44.48 -17.09 50.80
C ARG A 29 -45.56 -16.00 51.05
N GLN A 30 -46.72 -15.91 50.36
CA GLN A 30 -47.42 -16.64 49.29
C GLN A 30 -48.76 -15.88 49.01
N SER A 31 -49.40 -16.13 47.87
CA SER A 31 -50.82 -15.85 47.49
C SER A 31 -51.10 -14.47 46.86
N GLY A 32 -51.75 -14.30 45.70
CA GLY A 32 -52.53 -15.16 44.81
C GLY A 32 -53.68 -14.34 44.19
N VAL A 33 -54.16 -14.75 42.99
CA VAL A 33 -55.47 -14.40 42.37
C VAL A 33 -55.51 -13.05 41.58
N VAL A 34 -56.08 -12.86 40.38
CA VAL A 34 -56.43 -13.61 39.14
C VAL A 34 -57.12 -12.59 38.19
N LEU A 35 -56.92 -12.74 36.87
CA LEU A 35 -57.72 -12.29 35.70
C LEU A 35 -58.20 -10.83 35.54
N GLY A 36 -58.10 -10.36 34.28
CA GLY A 36 -59.33 -9.99 33.56
C GLY A 36 -59.32 -8.64 32.84
N TYR A 37 -59.09 -8.70 31.53
CA TYR A 37 -59.34 -7.66 30.52
C TYR A 37 -60.64 -6.85 30.75
N ARG A 38 -60.55 -5.52 30.67
CA ARG A 38 -61.52 -4.67 29.95
C ARG A 38 -61.07 -3.19 29.90
N SER A 39 -60.91 -2.73 28.65
CA SER A 39 -61.44 -1.45 28.17
C SER A 39 -60.86 -0.15 28.73
N LEU A 40 -59.97 0.50 27.95
CA LEU A 40 -60.22 1.87 27.52
C LEU A 40 -59.37 2.23 26.29
N ARG A 41 -60.02 2.23 25.12
CA ARG A 41 -59.56 2.95 23.92
C ARG A 41 -60.21 4.33 23.94
N ILE A 42 -59.56 5.28 23.27
CA ILE A 42 -60.00 6.60 22.81
C ILE A 42 -59.45 7.78 23.64
N ALA A 43 -58.30 8.28 23.19
CA ALA A 43 -58.09 9.69 22.88
C ALA A 43 -56.98 9.76 21.81
N LEU A 44 -57.36 9.50 20.56
CA LEU A 44 -56.55 9.80 19.38
C LEU A 44 -57.02 11.16 18.85
N ILE A 45 -56.05 11.95 18.38
CA ILE A 45 -56.12 13.15 17.52
C ILE A 45 -55.55 14.39 18.21
N GLY A 46 -54.32 14.77 17.82
CA GLY A 46 -53.80 16.12 18.08
C GLY A 46 -52.27 16.26 18.15
N ALA A 47 -51.51 15.80 17.15
CA ALA A 47 -50.17 16.35 16.85
C ALA A 47 -49.65 15.80 15.51
N LEU A 48 -50.16 16.36 14.41
CA LEU A 48 -49.52 16.26 13.09
C LEU A 48 -48.32 17.23 13.09
N LEU A 49 -47.15 16.76 13.54
CA LEU A 49 -45.89 17.49 13.42
C LEU A 49 -45.08 16.94 12.26
N ILE A 50 -45.22 17.64 11.14
CA ILE A 50 -44.25 17.93 10.08
C ILE A 50 -42.86 17.30 10.34
N GLY A 51 -42.67 16.06 9.89
CA GLY A 51 -41.36 15.46 9.73
C GLY A 51 -40.81 15.84 8.36
N SER A 52 -40.27 17.05 8.23
CA SER A 52 -39.49 17.42 7.05
C SER A 52 -38.23 16.57 7.02
N THR A 53 -38.18 15.59 6.12
CA THR A 53 -36.95 14.88 5.76
C THR A 53 -36.01 15.88 5.12
N VAL A 54 -35.09 16.43 5.90
CA VAL A 54 -33.88 17.07 5.37
C VAL A 54 -33.04 15.93 4.81
N ILE A 55 -33.22 15.66 3.51
CA ILE A 55 -32.20 14.95 2.75
C ILE A 55 -31.04 15.94 2.70
N ALA A 56 -30.07 15.78 3.58
CA ALA A 56 -28.79 16.45 3.43
C ALA A 56 -28.23 15.96 2.09
N ALA A 57 -28.33 16.81 1.07
CA ALA A 57 -27.53 16.67 -0.14
C ALA A 57 -26.08 16.86 0.31
N VAL A 58 -25.45 15.78 0.77
CA VAL A 58 -24.00 15.71 0.82
C VAL A 58 -23.55 15.99 -0.62
N PRO A 59 -22.78 17.06 -0.87
CA PRO A 59 -22.21 17.25 -2.19
C PRO A 59 -21.35 16.01 -2.45
N GLN A 60 -21.83 15.14 -3.35
CA GLN A 60 -20.96 14.18 -3.99
C GLN A 60 -20.04 15.03 -4.84
N SER A 61 -18.86 15.36 -4.30
CA SER A 61 -17.76 15.88 -5.07
C SER A 61 -17.57 14.89 -6.22
N THR A 62 -18.02 15.26 -7.41
CA THR A 62 -17.60 14.59 -8.64
C THR A 62 -16.11 14.83 -8.72
N ILE A 63 -15.32 13.88 -8.21
CA ILE A 63 -13.88 13.88 -8.37
C ILE A 63 -13.65 13.96 -9.88
N ALA A 64 -13.08 15.09 -10.32
CA ALA A 64 -12.49 15.18 -11.65
C ALA A 64 -11.68 13.90 -11.89
N SER A 65 -11.93 13.21 -13.00
CA SER A 65 -11.44 11.86 -13.33
C SER A 65 -10.25 11.42 -12.49
N ALA A 66 -10.42 10.41 -11.64
CA ALA A 66 -9.33 9.88 -10.83
C ALA A 66 -8.16 9.50 -11.75
N VAL A 67 -6.96 9.98 -11.42
CA VAL A 67 -5.73 9.67 -12.15
C VAL A 67 -4.80 8.87 -11.26
N ASN A 68 -3.99 8.00 -11.86
CA ASN A 68 -2.83 7.44 -11.17
C ASN A 68 -1.78 8.54 -11.05
N VAL A 69 -1.39 8.89 -9.82
CA VAL A 69 -0.36 9.91 -9.58
C VAL A 69 1.04 9.31 -9.43
N LEU A 70 1.17 7.97 -9.43
CA LEU A 70 2.47 7.30 -9.43
C LEU A 70 3.06 7.24 -10.83
N ASP A 71 4.35 7.50 -10.93
CA ASP A 71 5.13 7.26 -12.12
C ASP A 71 5.57 5.79 -12.18
N ASN A 72 5.44 5.17 -13.35
CA ASN A 72 6.01 3.85 -13.65
C ASN A 72 5.68 2.76 -12.61
N GLY A 73 4.45 2.73 -12.11
CA GLY A 73 4.01 1.68 -11.19
C GLY A 73 3.72 0.34 -11.87
N ASP A 74 3.61 0.34 -13.19
CA ASP A 74 3.55 -0.82 -14.08
C ASP A 74 4.95 -1.30 -14.52
N PHE A 75 6.02 -0.58 -14.16
CA PHE A 75 7.41 -0.91 -14.47
C PHE A 75 7.80 -0.96 -15.96
N GLU A 76 6.92 -0.52 -16.86
CA GLU A 76 7.15 -0.54 -18.32
C GLU A 76 8.01 0.63 -18.83
N HIS A 77 8.30 1.62 -17.98
CA HIS A 77 9.11 2.80 -18.34
C HIS A 77 10.60 2.65 -17.98
N GLY A 78 11.04 1.41 -17.79
CA GLY A 78 12.44 1.04 -17.57
C GLY A 78 12.89 1.13 -16.12
N PHE A 79 14.18 0.83 -15.92
CA PHE A 79 14.81 0.68 -14.61
C PHE A 79 16.15 1.43 -14.54
N GLY A 80 16.51 1.89 -13.34
CA GLY A 80 17.79 2.51 -13.05
C GLY A 80 18.54 1.77 -11.94
N SER A 81 19.86 1.65 -12.09
CA SER A 81 20.71 1.08 -11.03
C SER A 81 20.84 2.04 -9.86
N GLN A 82 20.57 1.56 -8.64
CA GLN A 82 20.68 2.31 -7.39
C GLN A 82 21.70 1.65 -6.45
N PRO A 83 22.65 2.42 -5.89
CA PRO A 83 23.63 1.91 -4.93
C PRO A 83 22.97 1.21 -3.75
N GLY A 84 23.46 0.00 -3.42
CA GLY A 84 22.95 -0.79 -2.30
C GLY A 84 21.68 -1.60 -2.59
N CYS A 85 21.15 -1.55 -3.81
CA CYS A 85 19.93 -2.28 -4.19
C CYS A 85 20.08 -3.06 -5.49
N GLY A 86 20.50 -2.40 -6.58
CA GLY A 86 20.44 -2.99 -7.92
C GLY A 86 19.50 -2.21 -8.84
N MET A 87 18.77 -2.89 -9.71
CA MET A 87 17.85 -2.29 -10.68
C MET A 87 16.49 -2.01 -10.04
N VAL A 88 16.12 -0.74 -10.00
CA VAL A 88 14.85 -0.27 -9.45
C VAL A 88 14.08 0.45 -10.55
N GLY A 89 12.76 0.25 -10.61
CA GLY A 89 11.89 0.91 -11.59
C GLY A 89 12.15 2.42 -11.63
N ALA A 90 12.23 2.99 -12.84
CA ALA A 90 12.45 4.42 -13.02
C ALA A 90 11.39 5.22 -12.26
N GLY A 91 11.81 6.26 -11.52
CA GLY A 91 10.93 7.05 -10.66
C GLY A 91 10.71 6.47 -9.24
N TRP A 92 11.15 5.24 -8.98
CA TRP A 92 11.12 4.64 -7.64
C TRP A 92 12.49 4.72 -6.96
N HIS A 93 12.50 4.62 -5.64
CA HIS A 93 13.72 4.52 -4.83
C HIS A 93 13.63 3.32 -3.90
N CYS A 94 14.77 2.73 -3.54
CA CYS A 94 14.82 1.54 -2.70
C CYS A 94 15.28 1.84 -1.27
N PHE A 95 15.05 0.89 -0.38
CA PHE A 95 15.62 0.86 0.96
C PHE A 95 15.74 -0.58 1.49
N THR A 96 16.68 -0.77 2.42
CA THR A 96 16.81 -2.00 3.21
C THR A 96 17.19 -1.63 4.65
N ASN A 97 17.04 -2.56 5.59
CA ASN A 97 17.55 -2.39 6.95
C ASN A 97 18.94 -3.02 7.19
N GLY A 98 19.60 -3.50 6.13
CA GLY A 98 20.94 -4.11 6.21
C GLY A 98 21.00 -5.35 7.10
N GLY A 99 22.15 -5.59 7.73
CA GLY A 99 22.38 -6.72 8.65
C GLY A 99 22.62 -8.06 7.94
N GLY A 100 22.33 -9.16 8.62
CA GLY A 100 22.62 -10.53 8.18
C GLY A 100 21.72 -11.05 7.04
N ALA A 101 21.69 -10.36 5.91
CA ALA A 101 21.07 -10.79 4.66
C ALA A 101 21.67 -10.04 3.46
N ASN A 102 21.61 -10.66 2.29
CA ASN A 102 21.89 -10.04 1.00
C ASN A 102 20.58 -9.54 0.40
N TYR A 103 20.67 -8.45 -0.36
CA TYR A 103 19.52 -7.77 -0.94
C TYR A 103 19.76 -7.53 -2.42
N GLY A 104 18.71 -7.72 -3.21
CA GLY A 104 18.76 -7.54 -4.65
C GLY A 104 17.47 -6.94 -5.18
N PHE A 105 17.58 -6.05 -6.16
CA PHE A 105 16.46 -5.46 -6.89
C PHE A 105 16.72 -5.64 -8.38
N TYR A 106 15.71 -6.14 -9.12
CA TYR A 106 15.86 -6.51 -10.52
C TYR A 106 14.67 -6.09 -11.37
N ASP A 107 14.96 -5.81 -12.65
CA ASP A 107 13.98 -5.88 -13.74
C ASP A 107 13.75 -7.36 -14.06
N ASP A 108 12.60 -7.89 -13.65
CA ASP A 108 12.25 -9.28 -13.89
C ASP A 108 11.20 -9.37 -15.00
N GLN A 109 11.64 -9.96 -16.11
CA GLN A 109 10.88 -10.11 -17.36
C GLN A 109 10.31 -11.53 -17.52
N TRP A 110 10.41 -12.36 -16.47
CA TRP A 110 9.90 -13.72 -16.53
C TRP A 110 8.37 -13.72 -16.51
N THR A 111 7.76 -14.09 -17.63
CA THR A 111 6.31 -13.97 -17.86
C THR A 111 5.40 -14.44 -16.71
N PRO A 112 5.67 -15.55 -15.99
CA PRO A 112 4.83 -15.99 -14.88
C PRO A 112 4.76 -15.05 -13.67
N VAL A 113 5.68 -14.08 -13.55
CA VAL A 113 5.74 -13.11 -12.44
C VAL A 113 5.45 -11.67 -12.86
N VAL A 114 5.15 -11.47 -14.14
CA VAL A 114 4.68 -10.20 -14.72
C VAL A 114 3.16 -10.21 -14.72
N ALA A 115 2.53 -9.20 -14.10
CA ALA A 115 1.09 -9.10 -13.97
C ALA A 115 0.43 -8.32 -15.10
N ASP A 116 1.16 -7.38 -15.71
CA ASP A 116 0.80 -6.63 -16.91
C ASP A 116 2.07 -6.23 -17.67
N GLY A 117 1.97 -6.02 -18.99
CA GLY A 117 3.14 -5.62 -19.78
C GLY A 117 4.22 -6.70 -19.91
N SER A 118 5.49 -6.29 -19.77
CA SER A 118 6.69 -7.12 -19.98
C SER A 118 7.64 -7.15 -18.78
N HIS A 119 7.43 -6.29 -17.79
CA HIS A 119 8.36 -6.06 -16.70
C HIS A 119 7.67 -6.17 -15.33
N SER A 120 8.43 -6.59 -14.32
CA SER A 120 8.02 -6.52 -12.93
C SER A 120 9.21 -6.12 -12.06
N GLN A 121 8.95 -5.49 -10.92
CA GLN A 121 10.00 -5.24 -9.93
C GLN A 121 10.18 -6.47 -9.06
N LEU A 122 11.30 -7.19 -9.21
CA LEU A 122 11.72 -8.20 -8.25
C LEU A 122 12.50 -7.53 -7.11
N ILE A 123 12.20 -7.94 -5.89
CA ILE A 123 13.06 -7.74 -4.72
C ILE A 123 13.42 -9.10 -4.13
N GLU A 124 14.71 -9.33 -3.93
CA GLU A 124 15.29 -10.51 -3.28
C GLU A 124 15.76 -10.16 -1.86
N ILE A 125 15.41 -11.00 -0.89
CA ILE A 125 16.10 -11.08 0.42
C ILE A 125 16.68 -12.49 0.55
N ASN A 126 18.00 -12.59 0.53
CA ASN A 126 18.72 -13.84 0.46
C ASN A 126 19.65 -14.04 1.66
N THR A 127 19.68 -15.27 2.18
CA THR A 127 20.49 -15.68 3.33
C THR A 127 21.42 -16.85 3.01
N LYS A 128 21.56 -17.21 1.73
CA LYS A 128 22.58 -18.15 1.24
C LYS A 128 23.98 -17.63 1.58
N GLY A 129 24.81 -18.51 2.14
CA GLY A 129 26.17 -18.17 2.55
C GLY A 129 26.26 -17.19 3.72
N VAL A 130 25.15 -16.81 4.35
CA VAL A 130 25.15 -15.95 5.54
C VAL A 130 25.26 -16.83 6.79
N ALA A 131 26.40 -16.76 7.49
CA ALA A 131 26.69 -17.62 8.64
C ALA A 131 25.73 -17.40 9.82
N THR A 132 25.28 -16.17 10.03
CA THR A 132 24.36 -15.79 11.11
C THR A 132 23.25 -14.89 10.57
N PRO A 133 22.25 -15.46 9.86
CA PRO A 133 21.17 -14.65 9.34
C PRO A 133 20.37 -14.03 10.47
N GLU A 134 20.07 -12.74 10.34
CA GLU A 134 19.34 -11.99 11.36
C GLU A 134 17.82 -12.09 11.14
N HIS A 135 17.08 -12.01 12.24
CA HIS A 135 15.63 -11.82 12.19
C HIS A 135 15.26 -10.44 11.65
N ASP A 136 14.02 -10.32 11.18
CA ASP A 136 13.39 -9.06 10.81
C ASP A 136 14.20 -8.27 9.76
N ARG A 137 14.40 -8.88 8.59
CA ARG A 137 15.01 -8.21 7.43
C ARG A 137 13.94 -7.59 6.55
N TYR A 138 14.16 -6.33 6.20
CA TYR A 138 13.29 -5.53 5.36
C TYR A 138 14.01 -5.10 4.09
N ALA A 139 13.29 -5.17 2.98
CA ALA A 139 13.66 -4.57 1.71
C ALA A 139 12.40 -4.01 1.08
N GLY A 140 12.49 -2.84 0.45
CA GLY A 140 11.33 -2.19 -0.12
C GLY A 140 11.70 -1.08 -1.07
N PHE A 141 10.67 -0.48 -1.65
CA PHE A 141 10.79 0.70 -2.48
C PHE A 141 9.69 1.71 -2.16
N TYR A 142 9.89 2.94 -2.60
CA TYR A 142 8.99 4.06 -2.36
C TYR A 142 9.03 5.07 -3.50
N GLN A 143 7.97 5.87 -3.59
CA GLN A 143 7.90 7.02 -4.47
C GLN A 143 7.20 8.16 -3.74
N THR A 144 7.77 9.36 -3.85
CA THR A 144 7.17 10.59 -3.32
C THR A 144 6.53 11.35 -4.47
N VAL A 145 5.24 11.63 -4.36
CA VAL A 145 4.45 12.25 -5.43
C VAL A 145 3.69 13.46 -4.91
N ARG A 146 3.38 14.38 -5.81
CA ARG A 146 2.42 15.45 -5.53
C ARG A 146 1.02 14.85 -5.42
N VAL A 147 0.23 15.39 -4.51
CA VAL A 147 -1.17 15.00 -4.28
C VAL A 147 -2.00 16.25 -3.96
N VAL A 148 -3.32 16.10 -4.00
CA VAL A 148 -4.23 17.14 -3.50
C VAL A 148 -4.30 17.00 -1.99
N ASP A 149 -3.97 18.07 -1.28
CA ASP A 149 -4.07 18.15 0.17
C ASP A 149 -5.50 17.85 0.65
N TRP A 150 -5.61 17.09 1.74
CA TRP A 150 -6.86 16.56 2.30
C TRP A 150 -7.74 15.78 1.30
N ALA A 151 -7.14 15.01 0.39
CA ALA A 151 -7.85 14.13 -0.53
C ALA A 151 -7.63 12.63 -0.26
N GLU A 152 -8.66 11.82 -0.51
CA GLU A 152 -8.57 10.37 -0.46
C GLU A 152 -8.07 9.81 -1.80
N TYR A 153 -7.13 8.88 -1.70
CA TYR A 153 -6.60 8.08 -2.80
C TYR A 153 -6.86 6.59 -2.55
N THR A 154 -6.89 5.81 -3.63
CA THR A 154 -6.88 4.35 -3.56
C THR A 154 -5.51 3.85 -3.98
N PHE A 155 -4.78 3.27 -3.03
CA PHE A 155 -3.50 2.62 -3.29
C PHE A 155 -3.72 1.15 -3.60
N SER A 156 -3.20 0.65 -4.71
CA SER A 156 -3.34 -0.74 -5.12
C SER A 156 -2.04 -1.29 -5.69
N LEU A 157 -1.84 -2.60 -5.58
CA LEU A 157 -0.72 -3.31 -6.20
C LEU A 157 -1.08 -4.77 -6.49
N LYS A 158 -0.29 -5.39 -7.36
CA LYS A 158 -0.23 -6.83 -7.54
C LYS A 158 1.14 -7.35 -7.16
N CYS A 159 1.19 -8.57 -6.63
CA CYS A 159 2.46 -9.18 -6.25
C CYS A 159 2.34 -10.70 -6.10
N ILE A 160 3.48 -11.36 -6.25
CA ILE A 160 3.66 -12.78 -5.97
C ILE A 160 4.87 -12.97 -5.04
N ILE A 161 4.71 -13.85 -4.05
CA ILE A 161 5.75 -14.22 -3.09
C ILE A 161 6.26 -15.61 -3.46
N ARG A 162 7.57 -15.75 -3.65
CA ARG A 162 8.23 -17.00 -4.03
C ARG A 162 9.42 -17.29 -3.11
N SER A 163 9.72 -18.56 -2.87
CA SER A 163 10.87 -18.94 -2.06
C SER A 163 11.48 -20.28 -2.48
N THR A 164 12.75 -20.48 -2.15
CA THR A 164 13.43 -21.79 -2.26
C THR A 164 13.03 -22.75 -1.14
N VAL A 165 12.49 -22.24 -0.03
CA VAL A 165 12.05 -23.04 1.12
C VAL A 165 10.55 -22.91 1.24
N MET A 166 9.83 -24.03 1.11
CA MET A 166 8.37 -24.05 1.20
C MET A 166 7.87 -24.41 2.60
N ASP A 167 8.58 -25.30 3.28
CA ASP A 167 8.26 -25.73 4.64
C ASP A 167 8.53 -24.62 5.68
N GLY A 168 7.91 -24.77 6.85
CA GLY A 168 8.13 -23.88 8.00
C GLY A 168 6.91 -23.04 8.37
N ASP A 169 7.15 -21.94 9.09
CA ASP A 169 6.09 -21.04 9.52
C ASP A 169 5.42 -20.37 8.30
N PRO A 170 4.10 -20.57 8.08
CA PRO A 170 3.37 -19.97 6.96
C PRO A 170 3.24 -18.44 7.08
N TRP A 171 3.71 -17.85 8.18
CA TRP A 171 3.65 -16.42 8.43
C TRP A 171 5.01 -15.72 8.35
N ARG A 172 6.08 -16.43 7.93
CA ARG A 172 7.48 -15.97 7.95
C ARG A 172 7.78 -14.82 6.99
N TYR A 173 6.97 -14.66 5.96
CA TYR A 173 7.08 -13.58 4.97
C TYR A 173 5.84 -12.71 4.98
N ARG A 174 6.06 -11.40 4.93
CA ARG A 174 5.00 -10.42 4.74
C ARG A 174 5.35 -9.42 3.69
N VAL A 175 4.33 -9.02 2.95
CA VAL A 175 4.33 -7.76 2.23
C VAL A 175 3.58 -6.76 3.08
N GLN A 176 4.14 -5.56 3.20
CA GLN A 176 3.53 -4.47 3.94
C GLN A 176 3.56 -3.19 3.11
N VAL A 177 2.53 -2.39 3.29
CA VAL A 177 2.42 -1.07 2.67
C VAL A 177 2.34 -0.01 3.76
N GLY A 178 2.81 1.18 3.48
CA GLY A 178 2.76 2.30 4.41
C GLY A 178 2.89 3.62 3.67
N TRP A 179 2.70 4.73 4.36
CA TRP A 179 2.83 6.05 3.75
C TRP A 179 3.18 7.12 4.78
N THR A 180 3.80 8.20 4.29
CA THR A 180 4.07 9.42 5.06
C THR A 180 3.60 10.63 4.28
N ASN A 181 3.04 11.61 4.97
CA ASN A 181 2.69 12.92 4.40
C ASN A 181 3.93 13.83 4.39
N GLY A 182 4.04 14.67 3.36
CA GLY A 182 5.13 15.63 3.16
C GLY A 182 6.10 15.24 2.04
N ALA A 183 6.97 16.18 1.66
CA ALA A 183 7.83 16.09 0.47
C ALA A 183 9.10 15.24 0.63
N TYR A 184 9.33 14.65 1.81
CA TYR A 184 10.57 13.93 2.12
C TYR A 184 10.27 12.49 2.54
N ALA A 185 10.88 11.55 1.83
CA ALA A 185 10.79 10.14 2.16
C ALA A 185 11.68 9.78 3.36
N ASP A 186 11.12 9.04 4.30
CA ASP A 186 11.82 8.41 5.42
C ASP A 186 11.02 7.20 5.90
N TRP A 187 11.39 6.01 5.41
CA TRP A 187 10.70 4.76 5.74
C TRP A 187 10.77 4.41 7.24
N SER A 188 11.77 4.93 7.96
CA SER A 188 11.93 4.68 9.40
C SER A 188 10.87 5.41 10.24
N ARG A 189 10.18 6.40 9.64
CA ARG A 189 9.13 7.20 10.27
C ARG A 189 7.71 6.72 9.94
N VAL A 190 7.57 5.71 9.10
CA VAL A 190 6.28 5.10 8.76
C VAL A 190 5.73 4.41 10.01
N SER A 191 4.63 4.93 10.55
CA SER A 191 3.98 4.42 11.77
C SER A 191 2.73 3.57 11.50
N ASN A 192 2.35 3.44 10.24
CA ASN A 192 1.08 2.87 9.77
C ASN A 192 1.30 1.71 8.80
N TRP A 193 2.34 0.91 9.01
CA TRP A 193 2.56 -0.31 8.23
C TRP A 193 1.33 -1.22 8.29
N GLN A 194 0.76 -1.51 7.12
CA GLN A 194 -0.36 -2.42 6.93
C GLN A 194 0.14 -3.70 6.30
N ASP A 195 -0.17 -4.83 6.94
CA ASP A 195 -0.01 -6.15 6.33
C ASP A 195 -1.06 -6.32 5.23
N VAL A 196 -0.64 -6.77 4.04
CA VAL A 196 -1.55 -7.00 2.92
C VAL A 196 -2.35 -8.30 3.05
N GLY A 197 -1.99 -9.17 4.00
CA GLY A 197 -2.71 -10.40 4.33
C GLY A 197 -2.48 -11.54 3.34
N TRP A 198 -1.33 -11.57 2.66
CA TRP A 198 -0.97 -12.67 1.75
C TRP A 198 -0.11 -13.70 2.47
N ASP A 199 -0.62 -14.94 2.52
CA ASP A 199 0.01 -16.07 3.22
C ASP A 199 0.34 -17.25 2.30
N THR A 200 -0.01 -17.12 1.02
CA THR A 200 0.35 -18.11 0.00
C THR A 200 1.71 -17.76 -0.56
N TYR A 201 2.64 -18.71 -0.48
CA TYR A 201 3.95 -18.64 -1.11
C TYR A 201 4.02 -19.69 -2.21
N TYR A 202 4.80 -19.42 -3.24
CA TYR A 202 5.05 -20.37 -4.31
C TYR A 202 6.51 -20.82 -4.33
N GLU A 203 6.75 -21.99 -4.92
CA GLU A 203 8.12 -22.39 -5.24
C GLU A 203 8.73 -21.37 -6.19
N ARG A 204 9.99 -21.02 -5.94
CA ARG A 204 10.77 -20.05 -6.72
C ARG A 204 10.58 -20.17 -8.24
N GLU A 205 10.61 -21.39 -8.75
CA GLU A 205 10.60 -21.69 -10.20
C GLU A 205 9.25 -22.23 -10.70
N SER A 206 8.25 -22.33 -9.82
CA SER A 206 6.91 -22.83 -10.15
C SER A 206 5.81 -21.93 -9.55
N PRO A 207 5.74 -20.65 -9.97
CA PRO A 207 4.70 -19.73 -9.54
C PRO A 207 3.33 -20.14 -10.10
N ALA A 208 2.26 -19.88 -9.35
CA ALA A 208 0.90 -20.20 -9.80
C ALA A 208 -0.07 -19.01 -9.86
N GLY A 209 0.11 -17.99 -9.02
CA GLY A 209 -0.86 -16.89 -8.96
C GLY A 209 -0.32 -15.59 -8.40
N ILE A 210 -0.71 -14.50 -9.04
CA ILE A 210 -0.42 -13.13 -8.61
C ILE A 210 -1.58 -12.65 -7.74
N SER A 211 -1.28 -12.21 -6.53
CA SER A 211 -2.24 -11.66 -5.59
C SER A 211 -2.47 -10.16 -5.83
N THR A 212 -3.63 -9.65 -5.47
CA THR A 212 -4.00 -8.23 -5.60
C THR A 212 -4.38 -7.66 -4.25
N TYR A 213 -4.03 -6.40 -4.01
CA TYR A 213 -4.35 -5.65 -2.79
C TYR A 213 -4.76 -4.23 -3.13
N ALA A 214 -5.68 -3.67 -2.35
CA ALA A 214 -6.03 -2.26 -2.40
C ALA A 214 -6.42 -1.73 -1.02
N THR A 215 -6.08 -0.47 -0.74
CA THR A 215 -6.45 0.24 0.49
C THR A 215 -6.69 1.72 0.22
N LYS A 216 -7.33 2.40 1.18
CA LYS A 216 -7.55 3.85 1.14
C LYS A 216 -6.42 4.56 1.85
N VAL A 217 -5.94 5.63 1.23
CA VAL A 217 -4.89 6.51 1.76
C VAL A 217 -5.42 7.92 1.79
N MET A 218 -5.29 8.58 2.94
CA MET A 218 -5.59 10.00 3.07
C MET A 218 -4.30 10.79 2.90
N ALA A 219 -4.26 11.68 1.90
CA ALA A 219 -3.22 12.69 1.77
C ALA A 219 -3.55 13.85 2.72
N GLU A 220 -2.67 14.11 3.69
CA GLU A 220 -2.83 15.18 4.69
C GLU A 220 -1.85 16.35 4.46
N ASP A 221 -1.20 16.36 3.30
CA ASP A 221 -0.26 17.38 2.83
C ASP A 221 -0.27 17.43 1.29
N ASP A 222 0.46 18.36 0.67
CA ASP A 222 0.57 18.50 -0.79
C ASP A 222 1.52 17.49 -1.46
N TYR A 223 2.21 16.69 -0.65
CA TYR A 223 3.02 15.55 -1.05
C TYR A 223 2.73 14.32 -0.19
N LEU A 224 2.86 13.16 -0.81
CA LEU A 224 2.73 11.86 -0.17
C LEU A 224 3.86 10.95 -0.63
N THR A 225 4.49 10.24 0.30
CA THR A 225 5.34 9.09 -0.02
C THR A 225 4.60 7.80 0.28
N VAL A 226 4.48 6.93 -0.72
CA VAL A 226 4.01 5.54 -0.52
C VAL A 226 5.21 4.60 -0.44
N TYR A 227 5.14 3.61 0.43
CA TYR A 227 6.17 2.59 0.64
C TYR A 227 5.55 1.21 0.48
N VAL A 228 6.28 0.33 -0.19
CA VAL A 228 6.02 -1.11 -0.23
C VAL A 228 7.26 -1.79 0.30
N ARG A 229 7.10 -2.74 1.23
CA ARG A 229 8.22 -3.52 1.76
C ARG A 229 7.87 -4.99 1.91
N ILE A 230 8.92 -5.78 1.92
CA ILE A 230 8.92 -7.17 2.33
C ILE A 230 9.48 -7.24 3.74
N TRP A 231 8.97 -8.16 4.54
CA TRP A 231 9.47 -8.51 5.85
C TRP A 231 9.74 -10.00 5.89
N LYS A 232 11.03 -10.36 5.88
CA LYS A 232 11.51 -11.69 6.23
C LYS A 232 11.70 -11.74 7.74
N LYS A 233 10.77 -12.40 8.43
CA LYS A 233 10.74 -12.43 9.91
C LYS A 233 11.91 -13.24 10.47
N TRP A 234 12.17 -14.39 9.88
CA TRP A 234 13.07 -15.38 10.45
C TRP A 234 14.43 -15.39 9.74
N GLY A 235 15.49 -15.36 10.54
CA GLY A 235 16.87 -15.56 10.12
C GLY A 235 17.17 -17.04 9.84
N ILE A 236 16.42 -17.67 8.95
CA ILE A 236 16.72 -19.01 8.43
C ILE A 236 17.83 -18.86 7.39
N ALA A 237 18.85 -19.71 7.46
CA ALA A 237 19.99 -19.73 6.54
C ALA A 237 19.66 -20.49 5.25
N GLU A 238 20.44 -20.24 4.19
CA GLU A 238 20.30 -20.92 2.89
C GLU A 238 18.90 -20.75 2.26
N GLU A 239 18.21 -19.67 2.62
CA GLU A 239 16.88 -19.33 2.15
C GLU A 239 16.94 -18.10 1.24
N GLU A 240 16.22 -18.19 0.13
CA GLU A 240 16.03 -17.11 -0.82
C GLU A 240 14.53 -16.79 -0.87
N LEU A 241 14.22 -15.51 -0.72
CA LEU A 241 12.87 -14.94 -0.81
C LEU A 241 12.85 -13.97 -1.99
N ASP A 242 12.03 -14.30 -2.98
CA ASP A 242 11.83 -13.54 -4.21
C ASP A 242 10.41 -13.00 -4.22
N VAL A 243 10.24 -11.68 -4.30
CA VAL A 243 8.92 -11.07 -4.34
C VAL A 243 8.84 -10.10 -5.51
N ASN A 244 7.94 -10.39 -6.45
CA ASN A 244 7.70 -9.55 -7.61
C ASN A 244 6.50 -8.65 -7.34
N PHE A 245 6.62 -7.39 -7.72
CA PHE A 245 5.58 -6.37 -7.65
C PHE A 245 5.29 -5.82 -9.04
N ASP A 246 4.02 -5.52 -9.29
CA ASP A 246 3.57 -4.96 -10.55
C ASP A 246 2.22 -4.23 -10.40
N THR A 247 1.87 -3.39 -11.37
CA THR A 247 0.61 -2.64 -11.47
C THR A 247 0.29 -1.82 -10.22
N ILE A 248 1.31 -1.17 -9.66
CA ILE A 248 1.20 -0.32 -8.50
C ILE A 248 0.56 1.01 -8.91
N ALA A 249 -0.51 1.41 -8.22
CA ALA A 249 -1.22 2.63 -8.55
C ALA A 249 -1.68 3.36 -7.29
N LEU A 250 -1.69 4.69 -7.37
CA LEU A 250 -2.30 5.57 -6.40
C LEU A 250 -3.33 6.44 -7.14
N ASN A 251 -4.58 5.99 -7.14
CA ASN A 251 -5.64 6.62 -7.92
C ASN A 251 -6.43 7.62 -7.07
N GLY A 252 -6.52 8.87 -7.51
CA GLY A 252 -7.29 9.92 -6.83
C GLY A 252 -7.33 11.23 -7.62
N PRO A 253 -7.70 12.35 -7.00
CA PRO A 253 -7.74 13.64 -7.67
C PRO A 253 -6.38 14.03 -8.26
N SER A 254 -6.38 14.60 -9.45
CA SER A 254 -5.15 15.11 -10.08
C SER A 254 -4.63 16.33 -9.32
N PRO A 255 -3.36 16.33 -8.86
CA PRO A 255 -2.70 17.52 -8.30
C PRO A 255 -2.33 18.53 -9.40
N TYR A 256 -2.36 18.10 -10.67
CA TYR A 256 -2.08 18.94 -11.81
C TYR A 256 -3.40 19.54 -12.30
N HIS A 257 -3.57 20.84 -12.10
CA HIS A 257 -4.63 21.59 -12.76
C HIS A 257 -4.39 21.50 -14.28
N HIS A 258 -5.14 20.65 -14.96
CA HIS A 258 -5.34 20.86 -16.39
C HIS A 258 -6.09 22.19 -16.51
N TYR A 259 -5.37 23.27 -16.82
CA TYR A 259 -5.99 24.39 -17.50
C TYR A 259 -6.63 23.77 -18.74
N GLY A 260 -7.97 23.66 -18.74
CA GLY A 260 -8.69 23.15 -19.88
C GLY A 260 -8.28 23.98 -21.09
N THR A 261 -7.49 23.41 -21.99
CA THR A 261 -7.39 23.92 -23.37
C THR A 261 -8.68 23.49 -24.08
N GLY A 262 -9.79 24.05 -23.60
CA GLY A 262 -11.05 24.12 -24.34
C GLY A 262 -10.87 25.13 -25.45
N GLY A 263 -10.33 24.67 -26.57
CA GLY A 263 -10.24 25.43 -27.81
C GLY A 263 -9.63 24.55 -28.91
N PRO A 264 -10.21 24.50 -30.13
CA PRO A 264 -9.60 23.77 -31.23
C PRO A 264 -8.19 24.31 -31.45
N VAL A 265 -7.19 23.45 -31.30
CA VAL A 265 -5.81 23.80 -31.61
C VAL A 265 -5.74 24.01 -33.12
N ALA A 266 -5.62 25.26 -33.55
CA ALA A 266 -5.24 25.58 -34.91
C ALA A 266 -3.85 24.98 -35.16
N GLN A 267 -3.74 24.06 -36.12
CA GLN A 267 -2.44 23.58 -36.59
C GLN A 267 -1.63 24.80 -37.09
N GLY A 268 -0.64 25.20 -36.30
CA GLY A 268 0.39 26.14 -36.76
C GLY A 268 1.23 25.51 -37.88
N PRO A 269 1.89 26.31 -38.72
CA PRO A 269 2.55 25.83 -39.92
C PRO A 269 3.66 24.83 -39.56
N THR A 270 3.66 23.67 -40.19
CA THR A 270 4.74 22.70 -40.13
C THR A 270 6.03 23.37 -40.63
N GLY A 271 6.96 23.65 -39.72
CA GLY A 271 8.35 23.96 -40.06
C GLY A 271 9.03 22.74 -40.71
N PRO A 272 10.06 22.95 -41.54
CA PRO A 272 10.72 21.87 -42.26
C PRO A 272 11.41 20.89 -41.30
N ALA A 273 11.23 19.60 -41.60
CA ALA A 273 11.84 18.49 -40.86
C ALA A 273 13.36 18.64 -40.82
N VAL A 274 13.93 18.63 -39.62
CA VAL A 274 15.38 18.54 -39.42
C VAL A 274 15.73 17.06 -39.42
N ASP A 275 16.39 16.61 -40.48
CA ASP A 275 16.89 15.25 -40.63
C ASP A 275 17.98 15.01 -39.56
N TYR A 276 17.65 14.26 -38.51
CA TYR A 276 18.67 13.72 -37.61
C TYR A 276 19.20 12.43 -38.22
N ALA A 277 20.42 12.48 -38.74
CA ALA A 277 21.14 11.27 -39.15
C ALA A 277 21.27 10.31 -37.96
N PRO A 278 21.03 9.00 -38.13
CA PRO A 278 21.18 8.04 -37.05
C PRO A 278 22.65 7.94 -36.66
N GLY A 279 22.98 8.46 -35.48
CA GLY A 279 24.26 8.18 -34.84
C GLY A 279 24.36 6.68 -34.56
N THR A 280 25.46 6.08 -34.99
CA THR A 280 25.78 4.68 -34.75
C THR A 280 25.72 4.38 -33.25
N ALA A 281 24.80 3.50 -32.86
CA ALA A 281 24.77 2.92 -31.52
C ALA A 281 26.10 2.21 -31.24
N PRO A 282 26.73 2.41 -30.06
CA PRO A 282 27.79 1.51 -29.63
C PRO A 282 27.19 0.11 -29.55
N SER A 283 27.87 -0.88 -30.13
CA SER A 283 27.47 -2.28 -30.09
C SER A 283 27.39 -2.72 -28.62
N GLY A 284 26.19 -2.72 -28.07
CA GLY A 284 25.90 -3.35 -26.79
C GLY A 284 26.33 -4.80 -26.89
N GLY A 285 27.25 -5.20 -26.03
CA GLY A 285 27.58 -6.60 -25.84
C GLY A 285 26.28 -7.35 -25.60
N SER A 286 25.97 -8.24 -26.52
CA SER A 286 24.84 -9.14 -26.44
C SER A 286 24.86 -9.83 -25.07
N CYS A 287 23.91 -9.49 -24.20
CA CYS A 287 23.62 -10.22 -22.97
C CYS A 287 22.87 -11.53 -23.29
N SER A 288 23.25 -12.22 -24.37
CA SER A 288 22.71 -13.53 -24.75
C SER A 288 23.51 -14.63 -24.05
N GLY A 289 23.36 -14.67 -22.73
CA GLY A 289 23.73 -15.81 -21.91
C GLY A 289 22.47 -16.56 -21.50
N LYS A 290 22.50 -17.90 -21.54
CA LYS A 290 21.37 -18.77 -21.19
C LYS A 290 20.92 -18.63 -19.72
N GLU A 291 21.71 -17.92 -18.91
CA GLU A 291 21.58 -17.74 -17.46
C GLU A 291 21.01 -16.35 -17.05
N LEU A 292 20.57 -15.52 -18.01
CA LEU A 292 19.98 -14.19 -17.72
C LEU A 292 18.48 -14.09 -18.03
N GLY A 293 17.89 -15.12 -18.66
CA GLY A 293 16.44 -15.23 -18.85
C GLY A 293 15.73 -16.00 -17.74
N TYR A 294 16.46 -16.40 -16.70
CA TYR A 294 15.97 -17.20 -15.58
C TYR A 294 16.58 -16.62 -14.31
N ASN A 295 15.73 -16.06 -13.43
CA ASN A 295 16.00 -15.60 -12.06
C ASN A 295 17.48 -15.42 -11.70
N GLY A 296 17.99 -14.18 -11.65
CA GLY A 296 19.40 -13.81 -11.40
C GLY A 296 20.11 -14.62 -10.31
N GLY A 297 20.58 -15.82 -10.65
CA GLY A 297 21.14 -16.79 -9.73
C GLY A 297 22.57 -16.43 -9.34
N PHE A 298 22.79 -16.14 -8.06
CA PHE A 298 24.09 -15.84 -7.47
C PHE A 298 24.90 -17.09 -7.10
N GLU A 299 25.07 -18.05 -8.01
CA GLU A 299 25.87 -19.26 -7.77
C GLU A 299 27.40 -19.02 -7.70
N GLN A 300 27.88 -17.77 -7.82
CA GLN A 300 29.32 -17.46 -7.89
C GLN A 300 29.87 -16.56 -6.78
N GLY A 301 29.05 -16.13 -5.81
CA GLY A 301 29.52 -15.25 -4.73
C GLY A 301 30.05 -13.90 -5.22
N PHE A 302 30.42 -13.04 -4.27
CA PHE A 302 30.99 -11.70 -4.52
C PHE A 302 32.49 -11.75 -4.83
#